data_AF-A0A9Q0AWG2-F1
#
_entry.id   AF-A0A9Q0AWG2-F1
#
_cell.length_a   1.000
_cell.length_b   1.000
_cell.length_c   1.000
_cell.angle_alpha   90.00
_cell.angle_beta   90.00
_cell.angle_gamma   90.00
#
_symmetry.space_group_name_H-M   'P 1'
#
loop_
_entity.id
_entity.type
_entity.pdbx_description
1 polymer ?
#
loop_
_entity_poly.entity_id
_entity_poly.type
_entity_poly.pdbx_seq_one_letter_code
_entity_poly.pdbx_strand_id
1 'polypeptide(L)'
;MAEGDSLPEQHDAGGYRDPAMWKAAEFMAGRFAAKEAAIKAHHQLKITFQDIEIVSGTPARGFKDGAEDSPVQTEPGVGEGSLSSGPPTAIVRLPTSSQGQSALLSISHDGEYASAVCLAVHGDQGIFNA
;
A
#
# COMPACT_ATOMS: atom_id res chain seq x y z
N MET A 1 37.58 19.27 43.53
CA MET A 1 38.31 19.40 42.25
C MET A 1 38.33 18.00 41.66
N ALA A 2 37.26 17.61 40.96
CA ALA A 2 37.02 17.80 39.52
C ALA A 2 37.81 16.72 38.74
N GLU A 3 37.28 15.89 37.85
CA GLU A 3 36.09 15.93 36.98
C GLU A 3 35.60 14.46 36.82
N GLY A 4 34.32 14.11 36.64
CA GLY A 4 33.33 14.73 35.77
C GLY A 4 33.25 13.97 34.45
N ASP A 5 32.42 12.92 34.47
CA ASP A 5 31.78 12.19 33.36
C ASP A 5 31.96 12.73 31.93
N SER A 6 32.40 11.86 31.01
CA SER A 6 32.08 12.01 29.59
C SER A 6 32.00 10.63 28.92
N LEU A 7 30.76 10.13 28.83
CA LEU A 7 30.37 9.09 27.90
C LEU A 7 30.81 9.47 26.47
N PRO A 8 31.27 8.51 25.64
CA PRO A 8 31.56 8.80 24.25
C PRO A 8 30.29 9.31 23.57
N GLU A 9 30.45 10.47 22.91
CA GLU A 9 29.43 11.15 22.13
C GLU A 9 28.68 10.15 21.26
N GLN A 10 27.35 10.24 21.35
CA GLN A 10 26.43 9.58 20.45
C GLN A 10 26.95 9.80 19.04
N HIS A 11 27.14 8.71 18.28
CA HIS A 11 27.43 8.77 16.85
C HIS A 11 26.34 9.60 16.17
N ASP A 12 26.62 10.88 15.99
CA ASP A 12 25.82 11.78 15.18
C ASP A 12 26.01 11.33 13.73
N ALA A 13 25.12 10.46 13.27
CA ALA A 13 25.06 9.96 11.89
C ALA A 13 24.57 11.05 10.91
N GLY A 14 25.00 12.30 11.14
CA GLY A 14 24.71 13.49 10.37
C GLY A 14 25.61 13.64 9.13
N GLY A 15 25.96 12.53 8.47
CA GLY A 15 26.55 12.61 7.13
C GLY A 15 25.46 13.05 6.16
N TYR A 16 25.50 14.31 5.72
CA TYR A 16 24.64 14.94 4.71
C TYR A 16 23.69 13.96 4.01
N ARG A 17 22.54 13.68 4.64
CA ARG A 17 21.51 12.83 4.02
C ARG A 17 20.96 13.63 2.86
N ASP A 18 21.23 13.19 1.63
CA ASP A 18 20.60 13.75 0.44
C ASP A 18 19.07 13.76 0.68
N PRO A 19 18.42 14.94 0.70
CA PRO A 19 16.98 15.04 0.94
C PRO A 19 16.17 14.18 -0.03
N ALA A 20 16.65 14.00 -1.27
CA ALA A 20 16.01 13.14 -2.24
C ALA A 20 16.12 11.65 -1.84
N MET A 21 17.28 11.23 -1.35
CA MET A 21 17.48 9.86 -0.84
C MET A 21 16.61 9.58 0.39
N TRP A 22 16.46 10.55 1.28
CA TRP A 22 15.58 10.43 2.44
C TRP A 22 14.11 10.31 2.04
N LYS A 23 13.65 11.13 1.10
CA LYS A 23 12.28 11.05 0.55
C LYS A 23 12.03 9.73 -0.18
N ALA A 24 13.02 9.22 -0.90
CA ALA A 24 12.94 7.90 -1.53
C ALA A 24 12.85 6.78 -0.48
N ALA A 25 13.63 6.85 0.60
CA ALA A 25 13.58 5.90 1.69
C ALA A 25 12.23 5.93 2.40
N GLU A 26 11.71 7.11 2.72
CA GLU A 26 10.38 7.32 3.33
C GLU A 26 9.26 6.75 2.44
N PHE A 27 9.32 7.01 1.13
CA PHE A 27 8.40 6.43 0.16
C PHE A 27 8.45 4.90 0.19
N MET A 28 9.64 4.31 0.06
CA MET A 28 9.82 2.85 0.05
C MET A 28 9.41 2.19 1.37
N ALA A 29 9.76 2.80 2.51
CA ALA A 29 9.39 2.32 3.84
C ALA A 29 7.87 2.27 4.02
N GLY A 30 7.16 3.32 3.58
CA GLY A 30 5.69 3.34 3.62
C GLY A 30 5.05 2.25 2.75
N ARG A 31 5.57 2.00 1.55
CA ARG A 31 5.03 0.93 0.66
C ARG A 31 5.38 -0.45 1.19
N PHE A 32 6.57 -0.62 1.78
CA PHE A 32 6.95 -1.87 2.44
C PHE A 32 6.01 -2.17 3.61
N ALA A 33 5.79 -1.21 4.51
CA ALA A 33 4.86 -1.34 5.63
C ALA A 33 3.44 -1.67 5.16
N ALA A 34 2.97 -1.01 4.08
CA ALA A 34 1.65 -1.25 3.50
C ALA A 34 1.50 -2.67 2.94
N LYS A 35 2.49 -3.16 2.19
CA LYS A 35 2.44 -4.53 1.66
C LYS A 35 2.52 -5.57 2.76
N GLU A 36 3.33 -5.33 3.79
CA GLU A 36 3.39 -6.15 4.99
C GLU A 36 2.04 -6.21 5.73
N ALA A 37 1.36 -5.07 5.87
CA ALA A 37 0.02 -5.01 6.45
C ALA A 37 -1.01 -5.78 5.61
N ALA A 38 -0.91 -5.70 4.28
CA ALA A 38 -1.77 -6.46 3.37
C ALA A 38 -1.54 -7.97 3.48
N ILE A 39 -0.29 -8.46 3.48
CA ILE A 39 0.02 -9.89 3.68
C ILE A 39 -0.58 -10.37 5.01
N LYS A 40 -0.46 -9.59 6.08
CA LYS A 40 -1.04 -9.91 7.39
C LYS A 40 -2.57 -9.98 7.35
N ALA A 41 -3.22 -9.02 6.70
CA ALA A 41 -4.68 -9.01 6.55
C ALA A 41 -5.18 -10.19 5.70
N HIS A 42 -4.37 -10.67 4.75
CA HIS A 42 -4.67 -11.78 3.86
C HIS A 42 -3.92 -13.08 4.21
N HIS A 43 -3.67 -13.35 5.50
CA HIS A 43 -2.83 -14.48 5.96
C HIS A 43 -3.23 -15.88 5.43
N GLN A 44 -4.47 -16.08 5.01
CA GLN A 44 -4.95 -17.34 4.41
C GLN A 44 -4.56 -17.49 2.94
N LEU A 45 -4.25 -16.38 2.26
CA LEU A 45 -3.80 -16.36 0.89
C LEU A 45 -2.27 -16.45 0.88
N LYS A 46 -1.72 -17.34 0.05
CA LYS A 46 -0.27 -17.42 -0.18
C LYS A 46 0.19 -16.35 -1.18
N ILE A 47 0.05 -15.08 -0.79
CA ILE A 47 0.45 -13.93 -1.60
C ILE A 47 1.85 -13.44 -1.22
N THR A 48 2.54 -12.84 -2.19
CA THR A 48 3.87 -12.28 -2.05
C THR A 48 3.86 -10.76 -2.26
N PHE A 49 5.00 -10.10 -2.00
CA PHE A 49 5.14 -8.67 -2.30
C PHE A 49 4.90 -8.31 -3.77
N GLN A 50 5.16 -9.23 -4.71
CA GLN A 50 4.94 -8.97 -6.12
C GLN A 50 3.45 -8.90 -6.43
N ASP A 51 2.61 -9.65 -5.71
CA ASP A 51 1.17 -9.77 -5.95
C ASP A 51 0.37 -8.55 -5.44
N ILE A 52 1.02 -7.64 -4.72
CA ILE A 52 0.39 -6.48 -4.09
C ILE A 52 0.88 -5.19 -4.74
N GLU A 53 -0.05 -4.37 -5.19
CA GLU A 53 0.19 -3.04 -5.74
C GLU A 53 -0.48 -1.97 -4.87
N ILE A 54 0.26 -0.89 -4.56
CA ILE A 54 -0.26 0.25 -3.81
C ILE A 54 -0.57 1.36 -4.82
N VAL A 55 -1.86 1.65 -5.01
CA VAL A 55 -2.33 2.68 -5.93
C VAL A 55 -2.80 3.90 -5.14
N SER A 56 -2.44 5.10 -5.60
CA SER A 56 -2.95 6.37 -5.08
C SER A 56 -4.06 6.87 -5.99
N GLY A 57 -5.27 6.98 -5.44
CA GLY A 57 -6.45 7.37 -6.19
C GLY A 57 -7.71 6.75 -5.62
N THR A 58 -8.84 7.40 -5.83
CA THR A 58 -10.14 6.75 -5.64
C THR A 58 -10.08 5.47 -6.46
N PRO A 59 -10.31 4.26 -5.90
CA PRO A 59 -10.50 3.10 -6.74
C PRO A 59 -11.66 3.48 -7.66
N ALA A 60 -11.36 3.70 -8.95
CA ALA A 60 -12.38 4.03 -9.90
C ALA A 60 -13.46 2.96 -9.71
N ARG A 61 -14.65 3.42 -9.32
CA ARG A 61 -15.88 2.65 -9.26
C ARG A 61 -15.91 1.73 -10.48
N GLY A 62 -15.54 0.47 -10.30
CA GLY A 62 -15.06 -0.32 -11.45
C GLY A 62 -14.31 -1.59 -11.11
N PHE A 63 -14.63 -2.25 -10.00
CA PHE A 63 -14.69 -3.70 -10.05
C PHE A 63 -16.17 -4.04 -10.27
N LYS A 64 -16.55 -4.33 -11.52
CA LYS A 64 -17.94 -4.56 -11.91
C LYS A 64 -18.41 -5.87 -11.28
N ASP A 65 -19.10 -5.80 -10.15
CA ASP A 65 -20.04 -6.84 -9.75
C ASP A 65 -21.11 -6.95 -10.84
N GLY A 66 -21.33 -8.16 -11.35
CA GLY A 66 -22.09 -8.42 -12.57
C GLY A 66 -23.55 -7.95 -12.52
N ALA A 67 -23.81 -6.80 -13.12
CA ALA A 67 -25.14 -6.39 -13.56
C ALA A 67 -25.03 -5.73 -14.95
N GLU A 68 -25.86 -6.22 -15.85
CA GLU A 68 -25.76 -6.17 -17.31
C GLU A 68 -26.14 -4.78 -17.89
N ASP A 69 -25.58 -4.51 -19.08
CA ASP A 69 -26.16 -3.80 -20.23
C ASP A 69 -26.19 -2.25 -20.30
N SER A 70 -25.18 -1.66 -20.96
CA SER A 70 -25.35 -0.70 -22.10
C SER A 70 -24.02 -0.06 -22.54
N PRO A 71 -23.86 0.29 -23.84
CA PRO A 71 -22.56 0.48 -24.47
C PRO A 71 -22.12 1.94 -24.51
N VAL A 72 -20.82 2.23 -24.30
CA VAL A 72 -20.23 3.45 -24.84
C VAL A 72 -18.76 3.24 -25.24
N GLN A 73 -18.61 3.15 -26.56
CA GLN A 73 -17.54 3.62 -27.45
C GLN A 73 -16.07 3.64 -26.97
N THR A 74 -15.31 2.82 -27.69
CA THR A 74 -13.85 2.78 -27.81
C THR A 74 -13.31 4.09 -28.40
N GLU A 75 -12.40 4.76 -27.69
CA GLU A 75 -11.41 5.67 -28.29
C GLU A 75 -10.03 5.38 -27.65
N PRO A 76 -8.96 5.12 -28.42
CA PRO A 76 -7.62 4.88 -27.89
C PRO A 76 -6.94 6.23 -27.62
N GLY A 77 -7.27 6.84 -26.48
CA GLY A 77 -6.63 8.06 -25.99
C GLY A 77 -5.45 7.74 -25.08
N VAL A 78 -4.25 8.15 -25.49
CA VAL A 78 -3.08 8.30 -24.61
C VAL A 78 -3.48 9.25 -23.47
N GLY A 79 -3.69 8.72 -22.28
CA GLY A 79 -4.17 9.47 -21.12
C GLY A 79 -3.17 9.39 -19.98
N GLU A 80 -2.44 10.47 -19.77
CA GLU A 80 -1.65 10.74 -18.58
C GLU A 80 -2.46 10.37 -17.34
N GLY A 81 -1.93 9.42 -16.56
CA GLY A 81 -2.55 8.97 -15.33
C GLY A 81 -2.60 10.12 -14.35
N SER A 82 -3.71 10.86 -14.36
CA SER A 82 -4.07 11.78 -13.29
C SER A 82 -4.14 10.96 -12.01
N LEU A 83 -3.03 10.99 -11.26
CA LEU A 83 -2.90 10.49 -9.90
C LEU A 83 -3.86 11.31 -9.05
N SER A 84 -5.15 11.02 -9.18
CA SER A 84 -6.17 11.63 -8.34
C SER A 84 -5.70 11.43 -6.90
N SER A 85 -5.64 12.51 -6.13
CA SER A 85 -5.19 12.51 -4.73
C SER A 85 -6.22 11.81 -3.85
N GLY A 86 -6.54 10.56 -4.16
CA GLY A 86 -7.39 9.71 -3.37
C GLY A 86 -6.59 8.92 -2.33
N PRO A 87 -7.28 8.39 -1.31
CA PRO A 87 -6.63 7.58 -0.28
C PRO A 87 -5.92 6.37 -0.91
N PRO A 88 -4.78 5.95 -0.36
CA PRO A 88 -4.06 4.79 -0.88
C PRO A 88 -4.92 3.54 -0.78
N THR A 89 -4.89 2.71 -1.82
CA THR A 89 -5.62 1.43 -1.89
C THR A 89 -4.65 0.32 -2.27
N ALA A 90 -4.79 -0.86 -1.68
CA ALA A 90 -4.06 -2.06 -2.09
C ALA A 90 -4.88 -2.86 -3.11
N ILE A 91 -4.25 -3.24 -4.21
CA ILE A 91 -4.77 -4.22 -5.15
C ILE A 91 -3.98 -5.51 -4.96
N VAL A 92 -4.66 -6.57 -4.55
CA VAL A 92 -4.08 -7.90 -4.32
C VAL A 92 -4.48 -8.80 -5.47
N ARG A 93 -3.50 -9.25 -6.26
CA ARG A 93 -3.72 -10.20 -7.35
C ARG A 93 -3.80 -11.61 -6.79
N LEU A 94 -4.92 -12.29 -7.03
CA LEU A 94 -5.11 -13.68 -6.60
C LEU A 94 -4.73 -14.61 -7.76
N PRO A 95 -4.01 -15.72 -7.51
CA PRO A 95 -3.61 -16.66 -8.55
C PRO A 95 -4.81 -17.37 -9.20
N THR A 96 -5.94 -17.49 -8.48
CA THR A 96 -7.14 -18.21 -8.93
C THR A 96 -8.24 -17.29 -9.47
N SER A 97 -8.04 -15.98 -9.47
CA SER A 97 -9.05 -14.99 -9.87
C SER A 97 -8.43 -13.96 -10.81
N SER A 98 -9.05 -13.75 -11.97
CA SER A 98 -8.72 -12.62 -12.85
C SER A 98 -9.09 -11.27 -12.21
N GLN A 99 -9.90 -11.31 -11.14
CA GLN A 99 -10.39 -10.18 -10.38
C GLN A 99 -9.50 -10.01 -9.14
N GLY A 100 -8.71 -8.94 -9.08
CA GLY A 100 -7.91 -8.60 -7.90
C GLY A 100 -8.82 -8.16 -6.74
N GLN A 101 -8.42 -8.47 -5.51
CA GLN A 101 -9.11 -8.00 -4.32
C GLN A 101 -8.60 -6.60 -3.94
N SER A 102 -9.54 -5.67 -3.72
CA SER A 102 -9.22 -4.33 -3.22
C SER A 102 -9.25 -4.32 -1.69
N ALA A 103 -8.25 -3.70 -1.07
CA ALA A 103 -8.16 -3.50 0.37
C ALA A 103 -7.88 -2.04 0.69
N LEU A 104 -8.52 -1.54 1.75
CA LEU A 104 -8.34 -0.16 2.20
C LEU A 104 -7.03 -0.04 2.95
N LEU A 105 -6.26 1.01 2.66
CA LEU A 105 -4.99 1.29 3.31
C LEU A 105 -4.93 2.67 3.94
N SER A 106 -4.19 2.75 5.04
CA SER A 106 -3.66 4.00 5.58
C SER A 106 -2.17 3.83 5.82
N ILE A 107 -1.37 4.83 5.45
CA ILE A 107 0.10 4.81 5.59
C ILE A 107 0.51 6.09 6.29
N SER A 108 1.36 5.97 7.31
CA SER A 108 1.94 7.09 8.04
C SER A 108 3.44 6.93 8.19
N HIS A 109 4.15 8.05 8.25
CA HIS A 109 5.58 8.12 8.52
C HIS A 109 5.83 9.13 9.64
N ASP A 110 6.73 8.80 10.55
CA ASP A 110 7.19 9.73 11.59
C ASP A 110 8.67 9.47 11.90
N GLY A 111 9.49 10.50 11.75
CA GLY A 111 10.95 10.43 11.90
C GLY A 111 11.55 9.27 11.10
N GLU A 112 12.02 8.25 11.82
CA GLU A 112 12.71 7.08 11.26
C GLU A 112 11.79 5.83 11.12
N TYR A 113 10.48 5.97 11.33
CA TYR A 113 9.52 4.87 11.28
C TYR A 113 8.43 5.08 10.24
N ALA A 114 7.96 3.98 9.65
CA ALA A 114 6.77 3.92 8.82
C ALA A 114 5.80 2.87 9.35
N SER A 115 4.51 3.19 9.34
CA SER A 115 3.43 2.29 9.74
C SER A 115 2.35 2.27 8.68
N ALA A 116 1.62 1.16 8.61
CA ALA A 116 0.46 1.05 7.75
C ALA A 116 -0.61 0.15 8.36
N VAL A 117 -1.87 0.48 8.06
CA VAL A 117 -3.04 -0.30 8.45
C VAL A 117 -3.73 -0.77 7.18
N CYS A 118 -4.09 -2.05 7.15
CA CYS A 118 -4.82 -2.66 6.04
C CYS A 118 -6.13 -3.27 6.54
N LEU A 119 -7.23 -2.95 5.85
CA LEU A 119 -8.53 -3.57 6.04
C LEU A 119 -8.90 -4.35 4.78
N ALA A 120 -8.95 -5.68 4.93
CA ALA A 120 -9.35 -6.60 3.88
C ALA A 120 -10.66 -7.29 4.27
N VAL A 121 -11.59 -7.38 3.33
CA VAL A 121 -12.79 -8.19 3.49
C VAL A 121 -12.47 -9.59 3.00
N HIS A 122 -12.55 -10.58 3.89
CA HIS A 122 -12.54 -11.98 3.48
C HIS A 122 -13.94 -12.32 2.98
N GLY A 123 -14.09 -12.53 1.67
CA GLY A 123 -15.33 -13.07 1.12
C GLY A 123 -15.47 -14.51 1.58
N ASP A 124 -16.37 -14.76 2.52
CA ASP A 124 -16.77 -16.12 2.88
C ASP A 124 -17.41 -16.76 1.64
N GLN A 125 -16.77 -17.78 1.09
CA GLN A 125 -17.29 -18.53 -0.05
C GLN A 125 -18.47 -19.37 0.45
N GLY A 126 -19.65 -18.76 0.55
CA GLY A 126 -20.96 -19.41 0.56
C GLY A 126 -21.18 -20.52 1.60
N ILE A 127 -21.60 -20.14 2.80
CA ILE A 127 -22.45 -20.98 3.68
C ILE A 127 -23.82 -20.32 3.87
N PHE A 128 -24.50 -20.03 2.77
CA PHE A 128 -25.96 -19.84 2.75
C PHE A 128 -26.56 -20.84 1.77
N ASN A 129 -26.50 -22.12 2.12
CA ASN A 129 -27.51 -23.09 1.68
C ASN A 129 -28.36 -23.40 2.92
N ALA A 130 -29.53 -22.77 2.99
CA ALA A 130 -30.62 -23.09 3.90
C ALA A 130 -31.86 -23.45 3.07
#